data_AF-A0A2E4HB06-F1
#
_entry.id   AF-A0A2E4HB06-F1
#
_cell.length_a   1.000
_cell.length_b   1.000
_cell.length_c   1.000
_cell.angle_alpha   90.00
_cell.angle_beta   90.00
_cell.angle_gamma   90.00
#
_symmetry.space_group_name_H-M   'P 1'
#
loop_
_entity.id
_entity.type
_entity.pdbx_description
1 polymer ?
#
loop_
_entity_poly.entity_id
_entity_poly.type
_entity_poly.pdbx_seq_one_letter_code
_entity_poly.pdbx_strand_id
1 'polypeptide(L)'
;MRVEVDKVVRDPLFWGAIVGAPVVWGGIVWIFGFGLDFGSFARSSFRTAAILLIFPVLEEIVFRGLIQDYLSNKTKGWDSFLGITWANWLTTLLFCATHLVTRSLLVASLVIVPSLLLGALRDRGFSIKALAAIHVYWNGGVYLLIGLPSS
;
A
#
# COMPACT_ATOMS: atom_id res chain seq x y z
N MET A 1 -17.44 12.39 -12.36
CA MET A 1 -16.88 12.79 -11.05
C MET A 1 -17.79 12.41 -9.88
N ARG A 2 -19.06 12.87 -9.80
CA ARG A 2 -19.96 12.55 -8.66
C ARG A 2 -20.20 11.04 -8.46
N VAL A 3 -20.51 10.32 -9.55
CA VAL A 3 -20.75 8.86 -9.55
C VAL A 3 -19.53 8.05 -9.09
N GLU A 4 -18.32 8.52 -9.38
CA GLU A 4 -17.07 7.85 -9.03
C GLU A 4 -16.75 8.01 -7.54
N VAL A 5 -16.99 9.22 -7.01
CA VAL A 5 -16.88 9.51 -5.57
C VAL A 5 -17.92 8.71 -4.78
N ASP A 6 -19.16 8.63 -5.26
CA ASP A 6 -20.23 7.87 -4.60
C ASP A 6 -19.91 6.37 -4.54
N LYS A 7 -19.26 5.83 -5.58
CA LYS A 7 -18.80 4.44 -5.61
C LYS A 7 -17.67 4.20 -4.61
N VAL A 8 -16.71 5.11 -4.51
CA VAL A 8 -15.57 5.02 -3.58
C VAL A 8 -16.05 5.03 -2.12
N VAL A 9 -16.90 5.99 -1.77
CA VAL A 9 -17.34 6.20 -0.37
C VAL A 9 -18.27 5.09 0.11
N ARG A 10 -18.91 4.34 -0.79
CA ARG A 10 -19.79 3.22 -0.44
C ARG A 10 -19.08 1.87 -0.42
N ASP A 11 -17.83 1.78 -0.87
CA ASP A 11 -17.12 0.50 -0.88
C ASP A 11 -16.59 0.18 0.54
N PRO A 12 -17.02 -0.94 1.16
CA PRO A 12 -16.57 -1.29 2.51
C PRO A 12 -15.08 -1.61 2.56
N LEU A 13 -14.48 -2.07 1.46
CA LEU A 13 -13.05 -2.36 1.39
C LEU A 13 -12.22 -1.08 1.43
N PHE A 14 -12.74 0.01 0.88
CA PHE A 14 -12.10 1.32 0.97
C PHE A 14 -12.03 1.79 2.43
N TRP A 15 -13.14 1.72 3.17
CA TRP A 15 -13.15 2.03 4.59
C TRP A 15 -12.29 1.06 5.40
N GLY A 16 -12.27 -0.22 5.03
CA GLY A 16 -11.34 -1.20 5.59
C GLY A 16 -9.88 -0.77 5.41
N ALA A 17 -9.51 -0.17 4.27
CA ALA A 17 -8.19 0.38 4.06
C ALA A 17 -7.93 1.63 4.91
N ILE A 18 -8.90 2.53 5.06
CA ILE A 18 -8.73 3.74 5.87
C ILE A 18 -8.62 3.41 7.36
N VAL A 19 -9.45 2.51 7.88
CA VAL A 19 -9.47 2.10 9.29
C VAL A 19 -8.37 1.10 9.62
N GLY A 20 -8.00 0.24 8.67
CA GLY A 20 -6.94 -0.75 8.84
C GLY A 20 -5.58 -0.11 9.12
N ALA A 21 -5.27 1.05 8.52
CA ALA A 21 -4.00 1.73 8.75
C ALA A 21 -3.80 2.13 10.23
N PRO A 22 -4.72 2.89 10.87
CA PRO A 22 -4.64 3.18 12.30
C PRO A 22 -4.55 1.94 13.20
N VAL A 23 -5.23 0.86 12.84
CA VAL A 23 -5.15 -0.42 13.58
C VAL A 23 -3.73 -0.99 13.50
N VAL A 24 -3.13 -1.02 12.32
CA VAL A 24 -1.75 -1.48 12.11
C VAL A 24 -0.75 -0.58 12.84
N TRP A 25 -0.90 0.74 12.75
CA TRP A 25 -0.06 1.70 13.46
C TRP A 25 -0.14 1.51 14.98
N GLY A 26 -1.35 1.37 15.53
CA GLY A 26 -1.56 1.08 16.94
C GLY A 26 -0.93 -0.24 17.37
N GLY A 27 -1.01 -1.28 16.52
CA GLY A 27 -0.32 -2.55 16.73
C GLY A 27 1.20 -2.41 16.75
N ILE A 28 1.77 -1.62 15.82
CA ILE A 28 3.21 -1.32 15.79
C ILE A 28 3.65 -0.62 17.08
N VAL A 29 2.90 0.40 17.52
CA VAL A 29 3.16 1.10 18.79
C VAL A 29 3.10 0.14 19.97
N TRP A 30 2.06 -0.70 20.04
CA TRP A 30 1.86 -1.63 21.15
C TRP A 30 2.96 -2.69 21.24
N ILE A 31 3.38 -3.25 20.10
CA ILE A 31 4.34 -4.36 20.05
C ILE A 31 5.78 -3.86 20.21
N PHE A 32 6.14 -2.76 19.55
CA PHE A 32 7.53 -2.30 19.46
C PHE A 32 7.83 -1.07 20.32
N GLY A 33 6.82 -0.44 20.91
CA GLY A 33 7.01 0.73 21.79
C GLY A 33 7.45 2.00 21.06
N PHE A 34 7.22 2.11 19.75
CA PHE A 34 7.59 3.30 18.98
C PHE A 34 6.77 4.53 19.40
N GLY A 35 7.44 5.68 19.47
CA GLY A 35 6.83 6.99 19.68
C GLY A 35 6.73 7.79 18.37
N LEU A 36 6.02 8.92 18.39
CA LEU A 36 5.94 9.80 17.23
C LEU A 36 7.27 10.57 17.03
N ASP A 37 7.90 10.44 15.87
CA ASP A 37 9.10 11.20 15.47
C ASP A 37 8.77 12.26 14.40
N PHE A 38 8.25 13.39 14.86
CA PHE A 38 8.06 14.57 14.00
C PHE A 38 9.39 15.22 13.56
N GLY A 39 10.50 14.94 14.25
CA GLY A 39 11.82 15.50 13.95
C GLY A 39 12.46 14.89 12.71
N SER A 40 12.01 13.71 12.27
CA SER A 40 12.41 13.08 11.00
C SER A 40 12.10 13.93 9.76
N PHE A 41 10.94 14.59 9.74
CA PHE A 41 10.49 15.43 8.62
C PHE A 41 11.40 16.64 8.41
N ALA A 42 11.90 17.23 9.50
CA ALA A 42 12.74 18.43 9.45
C ALA A 42 14.20 18.15 9.01
N ARG A 43 14.64 16.88 9.05
CA ARG A 43 16.03 16.51 8.74
C ARG A 43 16.34 16.49 7.25
N SER A 44 15.38 16.16 6.38
CA SER A 44 15.57 16.18 4.93
C SER A 44 14.24 16.19 4.18
N SER A 45 13.84 17.35 3.65
CA SER A 45 12.57 17.51 2.92
C SER A 45 12.52 16.63 1.66
N PHE A 46 13.63 16.51 0.94
CA PHE A 46 13.68 15.69 -0.28
C PHE A 46 13.56 14.20 0.01
N ARG A 47 14.34 13.67 0.98
CA ARG A 47 14.26 12.25 1.34
C ARG A 47 12.89 11.89 1.90
N THR A 48 12.30 12.79 2.68
CA THR A 48 10.93 12.65 3.21
C THR A 48 9.92 12.59 2.06
N ALA A 49 9.97 13.52 1.12
CA ALA A 49 9.10 13.51 -0.06
C ALA A 49 9.29 12.25 -0.91
N ALA A 50 10.54 11.80 -1.07
CA ALA A 50 10.84 10.58 -1.81
C ALA A 50 10.17 9.36 -1.18
N ILE A 51 10.35 9.15 0.13
CA ILE A 51 9.81 8.00 0.85
C ILE A 51 8.29 8.09 0.97
N LEU A 52 7.75 9.25 1.31
CA LEU A 52 6.33 9.39 1.63
C LEU A 52 5.43 9.53 0.43
N LEU A 53 5.91 10.13 -0.65
CA LEU A 53 5.08 10.49 -1.79
C LEU A 53 5.57 9.85 -3.08
N ILE A 54 6.83 10.08 -3.44
CA ILE A 54 7.33 9.70 -4.77
C ILE A 54 7.37 8.19 -4.94
N PHE A 55 8.02 7.45 -4.02
CA PHE A 55 8.12 6.00 -4.11
C PHE A 55 6.75 5.31 -4.03
N PRO A 56 5.86 5.61 -3.06
CA PRO A 56 4.53 4.99 -3.02
C PRO A 56 3.71 5.24 -4.30
N VAL A 57 3.78 6.44 -4.88
CA VAL A 57 3.11 6.75 -6.14
C VAL A 57 3.69 5.92 -7.29
N LEU A 58 5.03 5.85 -7.40
CA LEU A 58 5.70 5.06 -8.43
C LEU A 58 5.40 3.56 -8.27
N GLU A 59 5.36 3.06 -7.05
CA GLU A 59 5.00 1.69 -6.72
C GLU A 59 3.59 1.37 -7.22
N GLU A 60 2.57 2.20 -6.93
CA GLU A 60 1.22 1.94 -7.42
C GLU A 60 1.12 2.04 -8.96
N ILE A 61 1.86 2.95 -9.60
CA ILE A 61 1.92 3.02 -11.06
C ILE A 61 2.48 1.72 -11.64
N VAL A 62 3.60 1.24 -11.12
CA VAL A 62 4.28 0.04 -11.64
C VAL A 62 3.49 -1.22 -11.30
N PHE A 63 3.17 -1.44 -10.03
CA PHE A 63 2.58 -2.70 -9.59
C PHE A 63 1.10 -2.80 -9.92
N ARG A 64 0.30 -1.74 -9.75
CA ARG A 64 -1.14 -1.79 -10.07
C ARG A 64 -1.44 -1.38 -11.50
N GLY A 65 -0.78 -0.32 -11.98
CA GLY A 65 -1.04 0.24 -13.31
C GLY A 65 -0.40 -0.54 -14.46
N LEU A 66 0.75 -1.18 -14.24
CA LEU A 66 1.43 -1.95 -15.29
C LEU A 66 1.32 -3.45 -15.04
N ILE A 67 1.83 -3.93 -13.91
CA ILE A 67 1.97 -5.37 -13.64
C ILE A 67 0.60 -6.02 -13.44
N GLN A 68 -0.22 -5.51 -12.50
CA GLN A 68 -1.54 -6.10 -12.22
C GLN A 68 -2.48 -5.99 -13.41
N ASP A 69 -2.48 -4.84 -14.12
CA ASP A 69 -3.28 -4.67 -15.33
C ASP A 69 -2.83 -5.64 -16.45
N TYR A 70 -1.53 -5.85 -16.64
CA TYR A 70 -1.02 -6.87 -17.57
C TYR A 70 -1.45 -8.28 -17.16
N LEU A 71 -1.27 -8.65 -15.89
CA LEU A 71 -1.61 -9.98 -15.38
C LEU A 71 -3.12 -10.23 -15.36
N SER A 72 -3.94 -9.20 -15.17
CA SER A 72 -5.40 -9.28 -15.24
C SER A 72 -5.86 -9.74 -16.62
N ASN A 73 -5.21 -9.27 -17.69
CA ASN A 73 -5.48 -9.75 -19.03
C ASN A 73 -5.03 -11.22 -19.25
N LYS A 74 -3.92 -11.63 -18.63
CA LYS A 74 -3.38 -13.00 -18.77
C LYS A 74 -4.12 -14.04 -17.94
N THR A 75 -4.66 -13.64 -16.81
CA THR A 75 -5.40 -14.50 -15.86
C THR A 75 -6.91 -14.33 -16.02
N LYS A 76 -7.35 -13.68 -17.11
CA LYS A 76 -8.76 -13.49 -17.42
C LYS A 76 -9.46 -14.85 -17.52
N GLY A 77 -10.46 -15.07 -16.66
CA GLY A 77 -11.22 -16.33 -16.60
C GLY A 77 -10.66 -17.36 -15.62
N TRP A 78 -9.58 -17.07 -14.90
CA TRP A 78 -9.14 -17.90 -13.79
C TRP A 78 -10.03 -17.63 -12.57
N ASP A 79 -10.34 -18.67 -11.81
CA ASP A 79 -11.08 -18.53 -10.57
C ASP A 79 -10.28 -17.73 -9.53
N SER A 80 -10.98 -16.90 -8.75
CA SER A 80 -10.37 -16.18 -7.63
C SER A 80 -10.02 -17.14 -6.50
N PHE A 81 -8.88 -16.93 -5.85
CA PHE A 81 -8.51 -17.64 -4.63
C PHE A 81 -8.78 -16.75 -3.41
N LEU A 82 -9.61 -17.23 -2.47
CA LEU A 82 -10.08 -16.46 -1.31
C LEU A 82 -10.78 -15.13 -1.67
N GLY A 83 -11.46 -15.09 -2.83
CA GLY A 83 -12.08 -13.86 -3.34
C GLY A 83 -11.08 -12.82 -3.87
N ILE A 84 -9.81 -13.18 -4.00
CA ILE A 84 -8.74 -12.34 -4.56
C ILE A 84 -8.31 -12.89 -5.92
N THR A 85 -8.12 -12.00 -6.89
CA THR A 85 -7.72 -12.39 -8.25
C THR A 85 -6.27 -12.90 -8.29
N TRP A 86 -5.96 -13.77 -9.25
CA TRP A 86 -4.59 -14.22 -9.48
C TRP A 86 -3.67 -13.07 -9.91
N ALA A 87 -4.17 -12.08 -10.65
CA ALA A 87 -3.42 -10.87 -10.95
C ALA A 87 -2.96 -10.16 -9.67
N ASN A 88 -3.84 -10.01 -8.67
CA ASN A 88 -3.48 -9.39 -7.40
C ASN A 88 -2.48 -10.26 -6.60
N TRP A 89 -2.70 -11.57 -6.50
CA TRP A 89 -1.77 -12.46 -5.81
C TRP A 89 -0.34 -12.40 -6.38
N LEU A 90 -0.22 -12.50 -7.70
CA LEU A 90 1.08 -12.47 -8.38
C LEU A 90 1.73 -11.09 -8.29
N THR A 91 0.98 -10.00 -8.47
CA THR A 91 1.50 -8.64 -8.24
C THR A 91 1.97 -8.46 -6.81
N THR A 92 1.22 -8.95 -5.83
CA THR A 92 1.59 -8.88 -4.42
C THR A 92 2.88 -9.65 -4.16
N LEU A 93 3.02 -10.85 -4.72
CA LEU A 93 4.25 -11.65 -4.57
C LEU A 93 5.46 -10.90 -5.13
N LEU A 94 5.34 -10.30 -6.31
CA LEU A 94 6.41 -9.49 -6.91
C LEU A 94 6.73 -8.26 -6.06
N PHE A 95 5.72 -7.58 -5.52
CA PHE A 95 5.90 -6.43 -4.63
C PHE A 95 6.61 -6.81 -3.33
N CYS A 96 6.24 -7.95 -2.73
CA CYS A 96 6.90 -8.44 -1.52
C CYS A 96 8.35 -8.87 -1.80
N ALA A 97 8.62 -9.44 -2.99
CA ALA A 97 9.97 -9.81 -3.39
C ALA A 97 10.89 -8.59 -3.51
N THR A 98 10.43 -7.45 -4.05
CA THR A 98 11.25 -6.23 -4.08
C THR A 98 11.55 -5.70 -2.69
N HIS A 99 10.59 -5.80 -1.76
CA HIS A 99 10.78 -5.43 -0.35
C HIS A 99 11.73 -6.38 0.37
N LEU A 100 11.70 -7.67 0.06
CA LEU A 100 12.63 -8.64 0.63
C LEU A 100 14.07 -8.34 0.21
N VAL A 101 14.30 -8.02 -1.08
CA VAL A 101 15.62 -7.73 -1.63
C VAL A 101 16.18 -6.39 -1.11
N THR A 102 15.32 -5.39 -0.93
CA THR A 102 15.76 -4.03 -0.59
C THR A 102 15.68 -3.68 0.88
N ARG A 103 14.93 -4.45 1.68
CA ARG A 103 14.67 -4.20 3.11
C ARG A 103 14.93 -5.46 3.94
N SER A 104 13.88 -6.13 4.41
CA SER A 104 13.98 -7.28 5.31
C SER A 104 12.76 -8.19 5.15
N LEU A 105 12.89 -9.43 5.65
CA LEU A 105 11.77 -10.38 5.67
C LEU A 105 10.56 -9.85 6.45
N LEU A 106 10.80 -9.11 7.55
CA LEU A 106 9.73 -8.52 8.34
C LEU A 106 8.94 -7.50 7.51
N VAL A 107 9.63 -6.56 6.84
CA VAL A 107 8.97 -5.55 6.00
C VAL A 107 8.25 -6.20 4.83
N ALA A 108 8.89 -7.15 4.14
CA ALA A 108 8.28 -7.92 3.04
C ALA A 108 6.99 -8.63 3.48
N SER A 109 6.94 -9.13 4.72
CA SER A 109 5.75 -9.79 5.27
C SER A 109 4.65 -8.79 5.63
N LEU A 110 5.03 -7.66 6.26
CA LEU A 110 4.09 -6.62 6.67
C LEU A 110 3.37 -5.98 5.48
N VAL A 111 4.02 -5.91 4.31
CA VAL A 111 3.42 -5.31 3.12
C VAL A 111 2.47 -6.25 2.36
N ILE A 112 2.38 -7.55 2.70
CA ILE A 112 1.48 -8.49 2.03
C ILE A 112 0.02 -8.03 2.13
N VAL A 113 -0.45 -7.76 3.35
CA VAL A 113 -1.84 -7.36 3.61
C VAL A 113 -2.22 -6.05 2.91
N PRO A 114 -1.48 -4.93 3.06
CA PRO A 114 -1.81 -3.70 2.35
C PRO A 114 -1.73 -3.88 0.82
N SER A 115 -0.78 -4.67 0.33
CA SER A 115 -0.65 -4.94 -1.11
C SER A 115 -1.86 -5.69 -1.66
N LEU A 116 -2.32 -6.75 -0.98
CA LEU A 116 -3.55 -7.47 -1.37
C LEU A 116 -4.78 -6.55 -1.32
N LEU A 117 -4.86 -5.69 -0.30
CA LEU A 117 -5.98 -4.77 -0.12
C LEU A 117 -6.06 -3.74 -1.26
N LEU A 118 -4.93 -3.09 -1.59
CA LEU A 118 -4.85 -2.15 -2.70
C LEU A 118 -5.10 -2.82 -4.05
N GLY A 119 -4.60 -4.04 -4.23
CA GLY A 119 -4.89 -4.83 -5.44
C GLY A 119 -6.37 -5.20 -5.56
N ALA A 120 -7.06 -5.50 -4.47
CA ALA A 120 -8.49 -5.80 -4.50
C ALA A 120 -9.33 -4.53 -4.76
N LEU A 121 -8.90 -3.36 -4.28
CA LEU A 121 -9.49 -2.08 -4.68
C LEU A 121 -9.24 -1.79 -6.17
N ARG A 122 -8.04 -2.10 -6.69
CA ARG A 122 -7.74 -2.00 -8.12
C ARG A 122 -8.70 -2.85 -8.96
N ASP A 123 -8.93 -4.10 -8.56
CA ASP A 123 -9.85 -5.02 -9.23
C ASP A 123 -11.32 -4.51 -9.21
N ARG A 124 -11.70 -3.70 -8.20
CA ARG A 124 -13.00 -3.03 -8.11
C ARG A 124 -13.11 -1.76 -8.97
N GLY A 125 -12.04 -1.40 -9.68
CA GLY A 125 -11.96 -0.27 -10.60
C GLY A 125 -11.53 1.03 -9.94
N PHE A 126 -10.87 1.00 -8.78
CA PHE A 126 -10.26 2.20 -8.21
C PHE A 126 -9.11 2.68 -9.10
N SER A 127 -8.99 4.01 -9.22
CA SER A 127 -7.92 4.64 -10.00
C SER A 127 -6.58 4.54 -9.27
N ILE A 128 -5.48 4.52 -10.03
CA ILE A 128 -4.11 4.53 -9.46
C ILE A 128 -3.92 5.73 -8.52
N LYS A 129 -4.52 6.88 -8.82
CA LYS A 129 -4.47 8.06 -7.94
C LYS A 129 -5.09 7.80 -6.57
N ALA A 130 -6.24 7.12 -6.52
CA ALA A 130 -6.90 6.76 -5.27
C ALA A 130 -6.06 5.74 -4.48
N LEU A 131 -5.51 4.73 -5.16
CA LEU A 131 -4.64 3.73 -4.53
C LEU A 131 -3.37 4.36 -3.96
N ALA A 132 -2.72 5.23 -4.74
CA ALA A 132 -1.54 5.96 -4.30
C ALA A 132 -1.84 6.86 -3.10
N ALA A 133 -3.00 7.54 -3.06
CA ALA A 133 -3.38 8.33 -1.89
C ALA A 133 -3.53 7.47 -0.62
N ILE A 134 -4.14 6.29 -0.73
CA ILE A 134 -4.24 5.34 0.40
C ILE A 134 -2.85 4.85 0.81
N HIS A 135 -1.99 4.50 -0.15
CA HIS A 135 -0.63 4.04 0.13
C HIS A 135 0.19 5.13 0.84
N VAL A 136 0.17 6.37 0.34
CA VAL A 136 0.81 7.53 0.98
C VAL A 136 0.30 7.73 2.40
N TYR A 137 -1.01 7.60 2.64
CA TYR A 137 -1.59 7.67 3.97
C TYR A 137 -1.03 6.59 4.89
N TRP A 138 -1.04 5.31 4.47
CA TRP A 138 -0.49 4.18 5.22
C TRP A 138 0.99 4.38 5.58
N ASN A 139 1.78 4.74 4.57
CA ASN A 139 3.23 4.93 4.70
C ASN A 139 3.55 6.15 5.58
N GLY A 140 2.74 7.21 5.50
CA GLY A 140 2.84 8.41 6.34
C GLY A 140 2.78 8.10 7.83
N GLY A 141 1.82 7.26 8.26
CA GLY A 141 1.72 6.87 9.67
C GLY A 141 2.87 5.99 10.13
N VAL A 142 3.33 5.03 9.31
CA VAL A 142 4.50 4.21 9.64
C VAL A 142 5.76 5.08 9.76
N TYR A 143 5.94 6.02 8.83
CA TYR A 143 7.06 6.96 8.87
C TYR A 143 7.00 7.88 10.09
N LEU A 144 5.81 8.35 10.50
CA LEU A 144 5.64 9.13 11.73
C LEU A 144 6.03 8.35 12.99
N LEU A 145 5.85 7.03 12.99
CA LEU A 145 6.19 6.18 14.14
C LEU A 145 7.66 5.76 14.17
N ILE A 146 8.26 5.47 13.01
CA ILE A 146 9.60 4.86 12.94
C ILE A 146 10.66 5.90 12.54
N GLY A 147 10.24 7.02 11.95
CA GLY A 147 11.13 8.06 11.44
C GLY A 147 11.89 7.64 10.18
N LEU A 148 12.95 8.39 9.85
CA LEU A 148 13.87 8.02 8.78
C LEU A 148 14.63 6.75 9.18
N PRO A 149 14.73 5.73 8.30
CA PRO A 149 15.63 4.61 8.55
C PRO A 149 17.05 5.14 8.80
N SER A 150 17.67 4.74 9.92
CA SER A 150 19.09 4.96 10.15
C SER A 150 19.84 4.20 9.06
N SER A 151 20.51 4.92 8.18
CA SER A 151 21.39 4.38 7.13
C SER A 151 22.45 3.47 7.68
#